data_AF-A0A846TN28-F1
#
_entry.id   AF-A0A846TN28-F1
#
_cell.length_a   1.000
_cell.length_b   1.000
_cell.length_c   1.000
_cell.angle_alpha   90.00
_cell.angle_beta   90.00
_cell.angle_gamma   90.00
#
_symmetry.space_group_name_H-M   'P 1'
#
loop_
_entity.id
_entity.type
_entity.pdbx_description
1 polymer ?
#
loop_
_entity_poly.entity_id
_entity_poly.type
_entity_poly.pdbx_seq_one_letter_code
_entity_poly.pdbx_strand_id
1 'polypeptide(L)'
;MARDTYPVRGCPAHRLREIEMHHADLGIGYSPHDWPEAYVAWDLQNLLATVTQRLTSQDDARSLLAWLAGRGDVSSTWTLEPWR
;
A
#
# COMPACT_ATOMS: atom_id res chain seq x y z
N MET A 1 1.59 -20.96 8.61
CA MET A 1 0.72 -19.77 8.70
C MET A 1 0.91 -19.15 10.07
N ALA A 2 1.78 -18.16 10.18
CA ALA A 2 1.86 -17.36 11.40
C ALA A 2 0.56 -16.55 11.50
N ARG A 3 -0.15 -16.63 12.62
CA ARG A 3 -1.29 -15.75 12.88
C ARG A 3 -0.71 -14.39 13.24
N ASP A 4 -0.88 -13.41 12.37
CA ASP A 4 -0.59 -12.02 12.70
C ASP A 4 -1.48 -11.62 13.88
N THR A 5 -0.85 -11.49 15.04
CA THR A 5 -1.55 -11.29 16.31
C THR A 5 -1.64 -9.80 16.56
N TYR A 6 -2.73 -9.19 16.09
CA TYR A 6 -3.04 -7.79 16.34
C TYR A 6 -3.85 -7.64 17.63
N PRO A 7 -3.68 -6.53 18.37
CA PRO A 7 -4.59 -6.20 19.47
C PRO A 7 -6.03 -6.10 18.94
N VAL A 8 -7.01 -6.54 19.75
CA VAL A 8 -8.43 -6.67 19.35
C VAL A 8 -9.00 -5.42 18.65
N ARG A 9 -8.52 -4.22 19.01
CA ARG A 9 -8.92 -2.95 18.39
C ARG A 9 -8.46 -2.77 16.94
N GLY A 10 -7.34 -3.38 16.53
CA GLY A 10 -6.82 -3.29 15.16
C GLY A 10 -7.44 -4.31 14.20
N CYS A 11 -8.08 -5.35 14.73
CA CYS A 11 -8.64 -6.46 13.94
C CYS A 11 -9.66 -6.01 12.87
N PRO A 12 -10.61 -5.09 13.15
CA PRO A 12 -11.55 -4.62 12.12
C PRO A 12 -10.87 -3.93 10.94
N ALA A 13 -9.85 -3.11 11.21
CA ALA A 13 -9.14 -2.37 10.16
C ALA A 13 -8.31 -3.31 9.28
N HIS A 14 -7.64 -4.30 9.87
CA HIS A 14 -6.93 -5.35 9.13
C HIS A 14 -7.88 -6.20 8.27
N ARG A 15 -9.05 -6.57 8.80
CA ARG A 15 -10.07 -7.33 8.06
C ARG A 15 -10.65 -6.53 6.90
N LEU A 16 -10.87 -5.23 7.08
CA LEU A 16 -11.32 -4.37 5.98
C LEU A 16 -10.29 -4.38 4.84
N ARG A 17 -9.01 -4.16 5.16
CA ARG A 17 -7.92 -4.21 4.18
C ARG A 17 -7.85 -5.54 3.45
N GLU A 18 -7.95 -6.66 4.19
CA GLU A 18 -7.99 -8.01 3.62
C GLU A 18 -9.09 -8.10 2.56
N ILE A 19 -10.32 -7.73 2.91
CA ILE A 19 -11.47 -7.86 2.00
C ILE A 19 -11.32 -7.00 0.75
N GLU A 20 -10.96 -5.72 0.91
CA GLU A 20 -10.85 -4.76 -0.20
C GLU A 20 -9.79 -5.17 -1.22
N MET A 21 -8.62 -5.62 -0.74
CA MET A 21 -7.52 -6.08 -1.58
C MET A 21 -7.88 -7.40 -2.27
N HIS A 22 -8.35 -8.40 -1.52
CA HIS A 22 -8.70 -9.70 -2.10
C HIS A 22 -9.87 -9.60 -3.09
N HIS A 23 -10.82 -8.69 -2.87
CA HIS A 23 -11.90 -8.49 -3.82
C HIS A 23 -11.40 -7.93 -5.15
N ALA A 24 -10.44 -6.99 -5.11
CA ALA A 24 -9.78 -6.49 -6.32
C ALA A 24 -8.94 -7.59 -6.98
N ASP A 25 -8.22 -8.40 -6.20
CA ASP A 25 -7.38 -9.49 -6.68
C ASP A 25 -8.18 -10.62 -7.36
N LEU A 26 -9.45 -10.81 -6.99
CA LEU A 26 -10.32 -11.78 -7.66
C LEU A 26 -10.57 -11.42 -9.14
N GLY A 27 -10.43 -10.15 -9.52
CA GLY A 27 -10.54 -9.71 -10.91
C GLY A 27 -11.94 -9.88 -11.53
N ILE A 28 -12.98 -10.00 -10.70
CA ILE A 28 -14.37 -10.29 -11.12
C ILE A 28 -15.24 -9.02 -11.17
N GLY A 29 -14.71 -7.94 -11.74
CA GLY A 29 -15.44 -6.67 -11.91
C GLY A 29 -15.40 -5.73 -10.69
N TYR A 30 -14.68 -6.11 -9.64
CA TYR A 30 -14.24 -5.19 -8.59
C TYR A 30 -12.78 -4.81 -8.82
N SER A 31 -12.47 -3.52 -8.72
CA SER A 31 -11.16 -2.97 -9.04
C SER A 31 -10.75 -1.89 -8.03
N PRO A 32 -9.49 -1.43 -8.05
CA PRO A 32 -9.08 -0.30 -7.22
C PRO A 32 -9.88 0.99 -7.44
N HIS A 33 -10.59 1.13 -8.57
CA HIS A 33 -11.49 2.26 -8.80
C HIS A 33 -12.77 2.19 -7.96
N ASP A 34 -13.12 1.01 -7.46
CA ASP A 34 -14.31 0.76 -6.64
C ASP A 34 -14.03 0.91 -5.14
N TRP A 35 -12.77 1.15 -4.76
CA TRP A 35 -12.37 1.29 -3.37
C TRP A 35 -13.08 2.46 -2.69
N PRO A 36 -13.68 2.24 -1.50
CA PRO A 36 -14.30 3.32 -0.74
C PRO A 36 -13.31 4.42 -0.39
N GLU A 37 -13.71 5.69 -0.50
CA GLU A 37 -12.84 6.85 -0.21
C GLU A 37 -12.25 6.79 1.21
N ALA A 38 -13.06 6.39 2.20
CA ALA A 38 -12.61 6.23 3.58
C ALA A 38 -11.54 5.12 3.73
N TYR A 39 -11.66 4.04 2.95
CA TYR A 39 -10.65 2.99 2.92
C TYR A 39 -9.36 3.52 2.31
N VAL A 40 -9.43 4.18 1.15
CA VAL A 40 -8.25 4.78 0.49
C VAL A 40 -7.55 5.77 1.42
N ALA A 41 -8.29 6.69 2.04
CA ALA A 41 -7.72 7.72 2.92
C ALA A 41 -7.01 7.12 4.14
N TRP A 42 -7.59 6.08 4.76
CA TRP A 42 -6.97 5.38 5.88
C TRP A 42 -5.74 4.60 5.43
N ASP A 43 -5.88 3.82 4.36
CA ASP A 43 -4.92 2.77 4.04
C ASP A 43 -3.69 3.28 3.29
N LEU A 44 -3.86 4.36 2.52
CA LEU A 44 -2.78 5.10 1.89
C LEU A 44 -1.78 5.62 2.93
N GLN A 45 -2.26 6.21 4.04
CA GLN A 45 -1.40 6.72 5.10
C GLN A 45 -0.57 5.59 5.73
N ASN A 46 -1.20 4.43 5.97
CA ASN A 46 -0.50 3.26 6.50
C ASN A 46 0.58 2.76 5.54
N LEU A 47 0.30 2.69 4.23
CA LEU A 47 1.30 2.21 3.26
C LEU A 47 2.46 3.19 3.11
N LEU A 48 2.17 4.49 2.99
CA LEU A 48 3.21 5.52 2.85
C LEU A 48 4.20 5.48 4.01
N ALA A 49 3.75 5.21 5.23
CA ALA A 49 4.61 5.05 6.40
C ALA A 49 5.62 3.87 6.27
N THR A 50 5.33 2.88 5.45
CA THR A 50 6.19 1.69 5.23
C THR A 50 7.11 1.80 4.03
N VAL A 51 6.87 2.76 3.11
CA VAL A 51 7.57 2.82 1.82
C VAL A 51 9.08 2.91 1.99
N THR A 52 9.56 3.75 2.91
CA THR A 52 11.01 3.95 3.15
C THR A 52 11.74 2.68 3.59
N GLN A 53 11.04 1.74 4.23
CA GLN A 53 11.59 0.46 4.67
C GLN A 53 11.59 -0.60 3.56
N ARG A 54 10.81 -0.38 2.50
CA ARG A 54 10.59 -1.32 1.39
C ARG A 54 11.30 -0.91 0.10
N LEU A 55 11.86 0.30 0.05
CA LEU A 55 12.73 0.75 -1.03
C LEU A 55 14.03 -0.05 -0.98
N THR A 56 14.39 -0.65 -2.12
CA THR A 56 15.54 -1.54 -2.23
C THR A 56 16.80 -0.84 -2.71
N SER A 57 16.67 0.35 -3.32
CA SER A 57 17.79 1.14 -3.84
C SER A 57 17.70 2.63 -3.47
N GLN A 58 18.85 3.29 -3.44
CA GLN A 58 18.93 4.74 -3.21
C GLN A 58 18.43 5.56 -4.42
N ASP A 59 18.45 4.97 -5.62
CA ASP A 59 17.93 5.60 -6.82
C ASP A 59 16.39 5.62 -6.83
N ASP A 60 15.73 4.56 -6.37
CA ASP A 60 14.27 4.54 -6.19
C ASP A 60 13.85 5.59 -5.15
N ALA A 61 14.61 5.70 -4.04
CA ALA A 61 14.37 6.72 -3.03
C ALA A 61 14.50 8.15 -3.57
N ARG A 62 15.52 8.41 -4.41
CA ARG A 62 15.71 9.72 -5.05
C ARG A 62 14.59 10.05 -6.03
N SER A 63 14.13 9.05 -6.80
CA SER A 63 13.05 9.22 -7.75
C SER A 63 11.70 9.44 -7.03
N LEU A 64 11.43 8.76 -5.91
CA LEU A 64 10.28 9.02 -5.03
C LEU A 64 10.30 10.43 -4.46
N LEU A 65 11.45 10.86 -3.97
CA LEU A 65 11.60 12.22 -3.46
C LEU A 65 11.36 13.27 -4.57
N ALA A 66 11.88 13.04 -5.78
CA ALA A 66 11.67 13.93 -6.91
C ALA A 66 10.19 14.03 -7.30
N TRP A 67 9.46 12.90 -7.33
CA TRP A 67 8.03 12.87 -7.59
C TRP A 67 7.20 13.57 -6.52
N LEU A 68 7.45 13.28 -5.23
CA LEU A 68 6.79 13.96 -4.10
C LEU A 68 7.05 15.47 -4.10
N ALA A 69 8.23 15.91 -4.54
CA ALA A 69 8.59 17.31 -4.64
C ALA A 69 8.03 18.02 -5.91
N GLY A 70 7.33 17.29 -6.80
CA GLY A 70 6.86 17.83 -8.08
C GLY A 70 7.99 18.18 -9.05
N ARG A 71 9.13 17.47 -8.94
CA ARG A 71 10.36 17.70 -9.72
C ARG A 71 10.72 16.54 -10.66
N GLY A 72 9.88 15.51 -10.74
CA GLY A 72 10.09 14.37 -11.61
C GLY A 72 8.93 13.37 -11.52
N ASP A 73 9.10 12.24 -12.20
CA ASP A 73 8.12 11.16 -12.21
C ASP A 73 8.55 9.99 -11.32
N VAL A 74 7.56 9.20 -10.92
CA VAL A 74 7.74 7.87 -10.34
C VAL A 74 8.21 6.96 -11.48
N SER A 75 9.36 6.28 -11.38
CA SER A 75 9.71 5.30 -12.42
C SER A 75 8.81 4.08 -12.29
N SER A 76 8.25 3.59 -13.39
CA SER A 76 7.48 2.34 -13.42
C SER A 76 8.33 1.09 -13.19
N THR A 77 9.65 1.24 -13.07
CA THR A 77 10.61 0.14 -12.85
C THR A 77 10.91 -0.11 -11.38
N TRP A 78 10.32 0.64 -10.45
CA TRP A 78 10.59 0.43 -9.03
C TRP A 78 10.04 -0.92 -8.56
N THR A 79 10.83 -1.58 -7.73
CA THR A 79 10.38 -2.77 -7.00
C THR A 79 10.32 -2.40 -5.52
N LEU A 80 9.11 -2.30 -4.99
CA LEU A 80 8.91 -2.31 -3.54
C LEU A 80 8.90 -3.77 -3.10
N GLU A 81 9.72 -4.12 -2.12
CA GLU A 81 9.60 -5.43 -1.48
C GLU A 81 8.15 -5.67 -1.05
N PRO A 82 7.62 -6.90 -1.08
CA PRO A 82 6.29 -7.21 -0.60
C PRO A 82 6.05 -6.64 0.81
N TRP A 83 4.80 -6.30 1.12
CA TRP A 83 4.48 -5.97 2.49
C TRP A 83 4.80 -7.18 3.38
N ARG A 84 5.32 -6.92 4.59
CA ARG A 84 5.56 -7.93 5.63
C ARG A 84 4.61 -7.73 6.79
#